data_AF-G9KKQ0-F1
#
_entry.id   AF-G9KKQ0-F1
#
_cell.length_a   1.000
_cell.length_b   1.000
_cell.length_c   1.000
_cell.angle_alpha   90.00
_cell.angle_beta   90.00
_cell.angle_gamma   90.00
#
_symmetry.space_group_name_H-M   'P 1'
#
loop_
_entity.id
_entity.type
_entity.pdbx_description
1 polymer ?
#
loop_
_entity_poly.entity_id
_entity_poly.type
_entity_poly.pdbx_seq_one_letter_code
_entity_poly.pdbx_strand_id
1 'polypeptide(L)'
;GCRNLTYCTNFNNRPTELFRSCNAQSDQGAMNDMKLWEKGSIKMPFINIPVLDIKKCQPEMWKAVACSLQIKPCHSKSRGSIICKSDCVEILKKCGDQNKFPEGHTAESICELLSPTDDLENCIPLETYLRPSTLGNIVEEVTHPCNPNPCPANELCEVNR
;
A
#
# COMPACT_ATOMS: atom_id res chain seq x y z
N GLY A 1 -2.60 8.78 -11.22
CA GLY A 1 -2.79 7.68 -10.26
C GLY A 1 -4.17 7.77 -9.72
N CYS A 2 -4.36 7.38 -8.47
CA CYS A 2 -5.67 7.49 -7.84
C CYS A 2 -6.13 8.96 -7.78
N ARG A 3 -7.44 9.17 -7.79
CA ARG A 3 -8.08 10.48 -7.62
C ARG A 3 -9.29 10.30 -6.71
N ASN A 4 -9.60 11.34 -5.94
CA ASN A 4 -10.80 11.41 -5.09
C ASN A 4 -10.93 10.30 -4.04
N LEU A 5 -9.82 9.65 -3.66
CA LEU A 5 -9.80 8.82 -2.45
C LEU A 5 -9.94 9.73 -1.23
N THR A 6 -10.83 9.36 -0.32
CA THR A 6 -11.16 10.13 0.88
C THR A 6 -10.44 9.60 2.12
N TYR A 7 -10.14 8.31 2.16
CA TYR A 7 -9.41 7.70 3.25
C TYR A 7 -7.91 7.61 2.93
N CYS A 8 -7.55 6.96 1.82
CA CYS A 8 -6.19 6.78 1.31
C CYS A 8 -5.69 8.01 0.53
N THR A 9 -5.90 9.21 1.07
CA THR A 9 -5.64 10.49 0.40
C THR A 9 -4.21 10.65 -0.11
N ASN A 10 -3.23 10.08 0.59
CA ASN A 10 -1.81 10.16 0.21
C ASN A 10 -1.49 9.41 -1.10
N PHE A 11 -2.39 8.54 -1.57
CA PHE A 11 -2.27 7.82 -2.84
C PHE A 11 -2.83 8.63 -4.01
N ASN A 12 -3.56 9.71 -3.75
CA ASN A 12 -4.08 10.59 -4.80
C ASN A 12 -2.93 11.32 -5.52
N ASN A 13 -3.16 11.61 -6.81
CA ASN A 13 -2.29 12.46 -7.63
C ASN A 13 -0.82 12.00 -7.68
N ARG A 14 -0.59 10.69 -7.55
CA ARG A 14 0.69 10.04 -7.89
C ARG A 14 0.64 9.56 -9.34
N PRO A 15 1.76 9.39 -10.06
CA PRO A 15 1.77 8.95 -11.46
C PRO A 15 0.91 7.70 -11.73
N THR A 16 0.17 7.69 -12.85
CA THR A 16 -0.97 6.79 -13.19
C THR A 16 -0.63 5.33 -13.45
N GLU A 17 0.64 4.96 -13.63
CA GLU A 17 1.00 3.60 -14.08
C GLU A 17 1.10 2.57 -12.95
N LEU A 18 0.86 2.99 -11.71
CA LEU A 18 1.36 2.25 -10.54
C LEU A 18 0.27 1.76 -9.59
N PHE A 19 -0.99 1.52 -9.99
CA PHE A 19 -2.01 1.01 -9.06
C PHE A 19 -3.06 0.11 -9.72
N ARG A 20 -3.39 -1.03 -9.10
CA ARG A 20 -4.36 -2.03 -9.60
C ARG A 20 -5.78 -1.76 -9.15
N SER A 21 -5.98 -0.95 -8.10
CA SER A 21 -7.30 -0.78 -7.49
C SER A 21 -7.50 0.62 -6.92
N CYS A 22 -7.50 1.64 -7.80
CA CYS A 22 -7.87 3.01 -7.44
C CYS A 22 -9.39 3.23 -7.54
N ASN A 23 -10.16 2.80 -6.55
CA ASN A 23 -11.61 3.03 -6.52
C ASN A 23 -12.14 3.20 -5.09
N ALA A 24 -13.38 3.67 -4.97
CA ALA A 24 -14.02 3.92 -3.67
C ALA A 24 -14.18 2.65 -2.82
N GLN A 25 -14.34 1.48 -3.45
CA GLN A 25 -14.45 0.22 -2.73
C GLN A 25 -13.13 -0.14 -2.02
N SER A 26 -11.98 0.01 -2.70
CA SER A 26 -10.67 -0.18 -2.10
C SER A 26 -10.35 0.86 -1.03
N ASP A 27 -10.76 2.11 -1.24
CA ASP A 27 -10.63 3.18 -0.22
C ASP A 27 -11.37 2.82 1.07
N GLN A 28 -12.62 2.37 0.93
CA GLN A 28 -13.45 1.92 2.04
C GLN A 28 -12.91 0.62 2.65
N GLY A 29 -12.36 -0.28 1.83
CA GLY A 29 -11.69 -1.50 2.28
C GLY A 29 -10.56 -1.20 3.24
N ALA A 30 -9.70 -0.22 2.92
CA ALA A 30 -8.59 0.16 3.78
C ALA A 30 -9.06 0.75 5.12
N MET A 31 -10.16 1.51 5.11
CA MET A 31 -10.78 2.00 6.34
C MET A 31 -11.31 0.84 7.21
N ASN A 32 -11.92 -0.16 6.57
CA ASN A 32 -12.47 -1.32 7.26
C ASN A 32 -11.36 -2.21 7.85
N ASP A 33 -10.25 -2.38 7.14
CA ASP A 33 -9.07 -3.10 7.63
C ASP A 33 -8.52 -2.44 8.90
N MET A 34 -8.34 -1.11 8.88
CA MET A 34 -7.90 -0.36 10.06
C MET A 34 -8.84 -0.55 11.26
N LYS A 35 -10.16 -0.44 11.05
CA LYS A 35 -11.15 -0.72 12.10
C LYS A 35 -11.09 -2.15 12.63
N LEU A 36 -10.74 -3.11 11.78
CA LEU A 36 -10.58 -4.50 12.19
C LEU A 36 -9.32 -4.69 13.03
N TRP A 37 -8.21 -4.09 12.61
CA TRP A 37 -6.91 -4.20 13.26
C TRP A 37 -6.85 -3.49 14.62
N GLU A 38 -7.71 -2.49 14.84
CA GLU A 38 -7.96 -1.89 16.17
C GLU A 38 -8.34 -2.92 17.25
N LYS A 39 -8.82 -4.11 16.86
CA LYS A 39 -9.09 -5.22 17.79
C LYS A 39 -7.82 -5.91 18.30
N GLY A 40 -6.63 -5.44 17.89
CA GLY A 40 -5.32 -5.90 18.37
C GLY A 40 -4.77 -7.12 17.64
N SER A 41 -5.30 -7.44 16.45
CA SER A 41 -4.90 -8.64 15.72
C SER A 41 -5.12 -8.50 14.21
N ILE A 42 -4.08 -8.76 13.43
CA ILE A 42 -4.12 -8.76 11.96
C ILE A 42 -4.14 -10.21 11.49
N LYS A 43 -5.24 -10.61 10.86
CA LYS A 43 -5.43 -11.97 10.34
C LYS A 43 -4.94 -12.05 8.90
N MET A 44 -3.83 -12.76 8.70
CA MET A 44 -3.34 -13.16 7.37
C MET A 44 -3.74 -14.61 7.11
N PRO A 45 -3.78 -15.08 5.84
CA PRO A 45 -4.21 -16.44 5.50
C PRO A 45 -3.48 -17.56 6.26
N PHE A 46 -2.22 -17.34 6.64
CA PHE A 46 -1.35 -18.36 7.25
C PHE A 46 -0.82 -17.98 8.64
N ILE A 47 -1.07 -16.75 9.11
CA ILE A 47 -0.56 -16.26 10.39
C ILE A 47 -1.48 -15.20 10.98
N ASN A 48 -1.62 -15.22 12.30
CA ASN A 48 -2.25 -14.12 13.02
C ASN A 48 -1.16 -13.29 13.70
N ILE A 49 -1.20 -11.97 13.50
CA ILE A 49 -0.19 -11.04 13.99
C ILE A 49 -0.81 -10.17 15.07
N PRO A 50 -0.54 -10.43 16.35
CA PRO A 50 -0.99 -9.56 17.44
C PRO A 50 -0.29 -8.21 17.36
N VAL A 51 -1.05 -7.13 17.52
CA VAL A 51 -0.53 -5.76 17.47
C VAL A 51 -1.00 -4.98 18.67
N LEU A 52 -0.19 -4.00 19.08
CA LEU A 52 -0.58 -2.99 20.05
C LEU A 52 -1.68 -2.09 19.46
N ASP A 53 -2.19 -1.14 20.26
CA ASP A 53 -3.20 -0.18 19.81
C ASP A 53 -2.66 0.67 18.64
N ILE A 54 -3.05 0.32 17.42
CA ILE A 54 -2.58 0.94 16.18
C ILE A 54 -3.01 2.41 16.03
N LYS A 55 -4.02 2.87 16.78
CA LYS A 55 -4.37 4.30 16.80
C LYS A 55 -3.34 5.14 17.52
N LYS A 56 -2.59 4.53 18.43
CA LYS A 56 -1.55 5.19 19.23
C LYS A 56 -0.16 4.88 18.70
N CYS A 57 0.07 3.66 18.26
CA CYS A 57 1.36 3.21 17.77
C CYS A 57 1.41 3.27 16.23
N GLN A 58 2.07 4.29 15.70
CA GLN A 58 2.30 4.48 14.25
C GLN A 58 1.01 4.48 13.38
N PRO A 59 -0.01 5.29 13.70
CA PRO A 59 -1.30 5.26 12.99
C PRO A 59 -1.17 5.55 11.49
N GLU A 60 -0.31 6.49 11.10
CA GLU A 60 -0.10 6.82 9.69
C GLU A 60 0.60 5.68 8.93
N MET A 61 1.51 4.95 9.57
CA MET A 61 2.18 3.80 8.96
C MET A 61 1.18 2.65 8.75
N TRP A 62 0.36 2.33 9.75
CA TRP A 62 -0.69 1.31 9.61
C TRP A 62 -1.72 1.69 8.54
N LYS A 63 -2.09 2.96 8.47
CA LYS A 63 -2.95 3.48 7.40
C LYS A 63 -2.30 3.28 6.03
N ALA A 64 -1.02 3.58 5.89
CA ALA A 64 -0.29 3.35 4.64
C ALA A 64 -0.20 1.87 4.26
N VAL A 65 -0.02 0.96 5.24
CA VAL A 65 -0.10 -0.50 5.02
C VAL A 65 -1.48 -0.89 4.49
N ALA A 66 -2.56 -0.51 5.18
CA ALA A 66 -3.94 -0.83 4.76
C ALA A 66 -4.23 -0.33 3.35
N CYS A 67 -3.88 0.93 3.07
CA CYS A 67 -4.03 1.51 1.75
C CYS A 67 -3.19 0.78 0.69
N SER A 68 -1.95 0.40 0.99
CA SER A 68 -1.09 -0.32 0.03
C SER A 68 -1.67 -1.69 -0.32
N LEU A 69 -2.23 -2.41 0.66
CA LEU A 69 -2.85 -3.72 0.47
C LEU A 69 -4.15 -3.65 -0.37
N GLN A 70 -4.93 -2.58 -0.23
CA GLN A 70 -6.23 -2.43 -0.89
C GLN A 70 -6.17 -1.70 -2.23
N ILE A 71 -5.37 -0.64 -2.32
CA ILE A 71 -5.15 0.15 -3.54
C ILE A 71 -4.20 -0.57 -4.50
N LYS A 72 -3.33 -1.42 -3.95
CA LYS A 72 -2.42 -2.31 -4.65
C LYS A 72 -1.55 -1.58 -5.67
N PRO A 73 -0.54 -0.82 -5.21
CA PRO A 73 0.41 -0.23 -6.12
C PRO A 73 1.01 -1.29 -7.07
N CYS A 74 1.00 -1.03 -8.38
CA CYS A 74 1.75 -1.78 -9.37
C CYS A 74 3.21 -1.39 -9.25
N HIS A 75 4.08 -2.39 -9.29
CA HIS A 75 5.49 -2.22 -9.57
C HIS A 75 5.77 -2.92 -10.90
N SER A 76 6.70 -2.40 -11.70
CA SER A 76 6.97 -2.89 -13.06
C SER A 76 7.36 -4.37 -13.13
N LYS A 77 7.94 -4.93 -12.05
CA LYS A 77 8.43 -6.32 -11.99
C LYS A 77 7.71 -7.20 -10.97
N SER A 78 7.00 -6.63 -9.99
CA SER A 78 6.34 -7.39 -8.95
C SER A 78 4.88 -7.69 -9.26
N ARG A 79 4.52 -8.98 -9.16
CA ARG A 79 3.13 -9.45 -9.24
C ARG A 79 2.37 -9.29 -7.91
N GLY A 80 3.04 -8.98 -6.81
CA GLY A 80 2.41 -8.72 -5.52
C GLY A 80 2.33 -7.23 -5.20
N SER A 81 1.39 -6.83 -4.36
CA SER A 81 1.46 -5.53 -3.67
C SER A 81 1.92 -5.78 -2.25
N ILE A 82 3.20 -6.14 -2.13
CA ILE A 82 3.88 -6.39 -0.85
C ILE A 82 4.66 -5.14 -0.45
N ILE A 83 4.61 -4.80 0.84
CA ILE A 83 5.45 -3.74 1.40
C ILE A 83 6.90 -4.23 1.48
N CYS A 84 7.87 -3.32 1.60
CA CYS A 84 9.26 -3.72 1.77
C CYS A 84 9.48 -4.40 3.13
N LYS A 85 10.42 -5.35 3.17
CA LYS A 85 10.73 -6.14 4.36
C LYS A 85 11.13 -5.25 5.54
N SER A 86 11.98 -4.26 5.30
CA SER A 86 12.43 -3.25 6.26
C SER A 86 11.26 -2.52 6.91
N ASP A 87 10.31 -2.03 6.11
CA ASP A 87 9.09 -1.37 6.59
C ASP A 87 8.23 -2.32 7.46
N CYS A 88 8.06 -3.56 7.01
CA CYS A 88 7.34 -4.59 7.76
C CYS A 88 8.01 -4.86 9.13
N VAL A 89 9.34 -5.06 9.14
CA VAL A 89 10.08 -5.37 10.36
C VAL A 89 10.05 -4.18 11.30
N GLU A 90 10.20 -2.95 10.79
CA GLU A 90 10.16 -1.75 11.60
C GLU A 90 8.81 -1.61 12.32
N ILE A 91 7.70 -1.73 11.59
CA ILE A 91 6.38 -1.54 12.19
C ILE A 91 6.05 -2.64 13.20
N LEU A 92 6.44 -3.90 12.93
CA LEU A 92 6.22 -5.00 13.87
C LEU A 92 7.13 -4.94 15.09
N LYS A 93 8.36 -4.44 14.97
CA LYS A 93 9.23 -4.19 16.14
C LYS A 93 8.66 -3.11 17.05
N LYS A 94 8.13 -2.03 16.48
CA LYS A 94 7.60 -0.89 17.24
C LYS A 94 6.20 -1.15 17.79
N CYS A 95 5.33 -1.77 17.00
CA CYS A 95 3.89 -1.83 17.26
C CYS A 95 3.31 -3.25 17.26
N GLY A 96 4.09 -4.28 16.96
CA GLY A 96 3.69 -5.67 17.20
C GLY A 96 3.68 -5.98 18.69
N ASP A 97 2.68 -6.74 19.15
CA ASP A 97 2.65 -7.22 20.54
C ASP A 97 3.55 -8.45 20.65
N GLN A 98 4.87 -8.22 20.74
CA GLN A 98 5.90 -9.26 20.70
C GLN A 98 5.71 -10.34 21.76
N ASN A 99 5.10 -10.00 22.91
CA ASN A 99 4.80 -10.96 23.98
C ASN A 99 3.69 -11.94 23.61
N LYS A 100 2.89 -11.62 22.60
CA LYS A 100 1.78 -12.46 22.12
C LYS A 100 2.07 -13.09 20.77
N PHE A 101 3.23 -12.84 20.15
CA PHE A 101 3.59 -13.48 18.90
C PHE A 101 3.53 -15.01 19.05
N PRO A 102 3.11 -15.75 17.99
CA PRO A 102 3.14 -17.20 18.02
C PRO A 102 4.53 -17.72 18.39
N GLU A 103 4.58 -18.87 19.07
CA GLU A 103 5.86 -19.43 19.54
C GLU A 103 6.85 -19.60 18.38
N GLY A 104 8.12 -19.22 18.62
CA GLY A 104 9.17 -19.23 17.61
C GLY A 104 9.08 -18.14 16.53
N HIS A 105 8.11 -17.22 16.62
CA HIS A 105 8.00 -16.10 15.66
C HIS A 105 8.57 -14.80 16.23
N THR A 106 9.34 -14.09 15.40
CA THR A 106 9.81 -12.72 15.65
C THR A 106 9.24 -11.80 14.57
N ALA A 107 9.43 -10.48 14.72
CA ALA A 107 9.06 -9.54 13.66
C ALA A 107 9.73 -9.89 12.33
N GLU A 108 11.00 -10.29 12.36
CA GLU A 108 11.77 -10.70 11.18
C GLU A 108 11.19 -11.95 10.52
N SER A 109 10.89 -13.02 11.28
CA SER A 109 10.38 -14.25 10.67
C SER A 109 8.96 -14.10 10.14
N ILE A 110 8.13 -13.26 10.79
CA ILE A 110 6.81 -12.90 10.28
C ILE A 110 6.94 -12.13 8.95
N CYS A 111 7.85 -11.15 8.89
CA CYS A 111 8.07 -10.37 7.68
C CYS A 111 8.75 -11.16 6.56
N GLU A 112 9.56 -12.17 6.86
CA GLU A 112 10.07 -13.11 5.86
C GLU A 112 8.92 -13.83 5.12
N LEU A 113 7.84 -14.17 5.85
CA LEU A 113 6.67 -14.82 5.26
C LEU A 113 5.82 -13.85 4.42
N LEU A 114 5.68 -12.60 4.86
CA LEU A 114 4.71 -11.65 4.30
C LEU A 114 5.32 -10.68 3.28
N SER A 115 6.60 -10.37 3.42
CA SER A 115 7.31 -9.30 2.70
C SER A 115 8.81 -9.65 2.64
N PRO A 116 9.22 -10.65 1.84
CA PRO A 116 10.56 -11.25 1.92
C PRO A 116 11.69 -10.38 1.36
N THR A 117 11.39 -9.27 0.69
CA THR A 117 12.37 -8.50 -0.09
C THR A 117 12.35 -7.01 0.23
N ASP A 118 13.54 -6.40 0.19
CA ASP A 118 13.78 -4.96 0.19
C ASP A 118 14.23 -4.43 -1.18
N ASP A 119 14.26 -5.32 -2.18
CA ASP A 119 14.51 -4.88 -3.55
C ASP A 119 13.36 -3.96 -3.98
N LEU A 120 13.69 -2.68 -4.19
CA LEU A 120 12.74 -1.64 -4.61
C LEU A 120 12.07 -2.00 -5.93
N GLU A 121 12.67 -2.89 -6.75
CA GLU A 121 12.01 -3.40 -7.95
C GLU A 121 10.85 -4.37 -7.65
N ASN A 122 10.81 -4.90 -6.43
CA ASN A 122 9.94 -6.00 -6.04
C ASN A 122 9.03 -5.70 -4.83
N CYS A 123 9.22 -4.59 -4.13
CA CYS A 123 8.41 -4.18 -2.98
C CYS A 123 7.93 -2.72 -3.04
N ILE A 124 6.98 -2.38 -2.16
CA ILE A 124 6.40 -1.04 -2.04
C ILE A 124 6.99 -0.36 -0.81
N PRO A 125 7.80 0.71 -0.97
CA PRO A 125 8.33 1.47 0.16
C PRO A 125 7.24 2.38 0.76
N LEU A 126 6.94 2.20 2.05
CA LEU A 126 5.84 2.89 2.72
C LEU A 126 6.08 4.38 2.93
N GLU A 127 7.33 4.81 3.15
CA GLU A 127 7.69 6.24 3.33
C GLU A 127 7.10 7.12 2.22
N THR A 128 7.08 6.60 0.99
CA THR A 128 6.51 7.27 -0.18
C THR A 128 5.04 7.68 0.04
N TYR A 129 4.29 6.89 0.80
CA TYR A 129 2.85 7.04 1.03
C TYR A 129 2.48 7.60 2.42
N LEU A 130 3.47 7.89 3.26
CA LEU A 130 3.25 8.57 4.56
C LEU A 130 2.92 10.06 4.40
N ARG A 131 3.20 10.63 3.23
CA ARG A 131 2.95 12.04 2.92
C ARG A 131 2.08 12.17 1.66
N PRO A 132 1.34 13.28 1.52
CA PRO A 132 0.65 13.58 0.25
C PRO A 132 1.63 13.67 -0.92
N SER A 133 1.14 13.40 -2.13
CA SER A 133 1.91 13.59 -3.36
C SER A 133 2.34 15.05 -3.52
N THR A 134 3.62 15.27 -3.82
CA THR A 134 4.19 16.61 -4.10
C THR A 134 3.75 17.16 -5.45
N LEU A 135 3.30 16.30 -6.38
CA LEU A 135 2.80 16.70 -7.69
C LEU A 135 1.51 17.53 -7.64
N GLY A 136 0.88 17.69 -6.46
CA GLY A 136 -0.30 18.55 -6.31
C GLY A 136 -1.40 18.25 -7.34
N ASN A 137 -2.22 19.25 -7.67
CA ASN A 137 -3.05 19.23 -8.88
C ASN A 137 -2.27 19.77 -10.09
N ILE A 138 -0.95 19.62 -10.12
CA ILE A 138 -0.10 20.15 -11.20
C ILE A 138 -0.19 19.15 -12.36
N VAL A 139 -1.02 19.52 -13.33
CA VAL A 139 -1.17 18.84 -14.62
C VAL A 139 -0.05 19.35 -15.55
N GLU A 140 1.21 19.09 -15.22
CA GLU A 140 2.28 19.34 -16.20
C GLU A 140 2.48 18.10 -17.07
N GLU A 141 2.35 18.35 -18.38
CA GLU A 141 2.44 17.44 -19.53
C GLU A 141 2.25 15.95 -19.22
N VAL A 142 0.99 15.56 -19.36
CA VAL A 142 0.57 14.17 -19.49
C VAL A 142 1.23 13.58 -20.74
N THR A 143 2.42 13.01 -20.60
CA THR A 143 3.08 12.15 -21.61
C THR A 143 2.50 10.73 -21.63
N HIS A 144 1.41 10.49 -20.89
CA HIS A 144 0.86 9.16 -20.61
C HIS A 144 -0.57 9.05 -21.15
N PRO A 145 -1.00 7.87 -21.62
CA PRO A 145 -2.30 7.72 -22.28
C PRO A 145 -3.46 8.20 -21.40
N CYS A 146 -4.39 8.92 -22.04
CA CYS A 146 -5.56 9.51 -21.40
C CYS A 146 -6.42 8.44 -20.69
N ASN A 147 -7.05 8.82 -19.57
CA ASN A 147 -8.10 8.05 -18.92
C ASN A 147 -9.38 8.91 -18.87
N PRO A 148 -10.50 8.49 -19.52
CA PRO A 148 -10.71 7.21 -20.20
C PRO A 148 -9.80 7.02 -21.41
N ASN A 149 -9.43 5.75 -21.67
CA ASN A 149 -8.65 5.39 -22.85
C ASN A 149 -9.41 5.89 -24.10
N PRO A 150 -8.85 6.84 -24.87
CA PRO A 150 -9.53 7.38 -26.04
C PRO A 150 -9.54 6.36 -27.19
N CYS A 151 -8.67 5.34 -27.11
CA CYS A 151 -8.57 4.28 -28.10
C CYS A 151 -9.48 3.07 -27.74
N PRO A 152 -10.18 2.48 -28.72
CA PRO A 152 -10.81 1.16 -28.63
C PRO A 152 -9.84 0.06 -28.17
N ALA A 153 -10.38 -1.07 -27.69
CA ALA A 153 -9.59 -2.18 -27.13
C ALA A 153 -8.56 -2.81 -28.08
N ASN A 154 -8.68 -2.56 -29.39
CA ASN A 154 -7.83 -3.05 -30.47
C ASN A 154 -6.92 -1.96 -31.07
N GLU A 155 -6.86 -0.77 -30.46
CA GLU A 155 -6.07 0.36 -30.96
C GLU A 155 -5.02 0.79 -29.93
N LEU A 156 -3.91 1.33 -30.43
CA LEU A 156 -2.80 1.82 -29.62
C LEU A 156 -2.69 3.32 -29.81
N CYS A 157 -2.75 4.08 -28.72
CA CYS A 157 -2.65 5.53 -28.78
C CYS A 157 -1.18 5.93 -28.97
N GLU A 158 -0.85 6.56 -30.10
CA GLU A 158 0.45 7.20 -30.32
C GLU A 158 0.39 8.69 -29.94
N VAL A 159 1.43 9.16 -29.27
CA VAL A 159 1.58 10.57 -28.91
C VAL A 159 2.05 11.34 -30.15
N ASN A 160 1.29 12.33 -30.58
CA ASN A 160 1.69 13.22 -31.68
C ASN A 160 2.85 14.10 -31.20
N ARG A 161 4.06 13.86 -31.71
CA ARG A 161 5.31 14.52 -31.31
C ARG A 161 5.73 15.59 -32.31
#